data_AF-A0AAU9SC54-F1
#
_entry.id   AF-A0AAU9SC54-F1
#
_cell.length_a   1.000
_cell.length_b   1.000
_cell.length_c   1.000
_cell.angle_alpha   90.00
_cell.angle_beta   90.00
_cell.angle_gamma   90.00
#
_symmetry.space_group_name_H-M   'P 1'
#
loop_
_entity.id
_entity.type
_entity.pdbx_description
1 polymer ?
#
loop_
_entity_poly.entity_id
_entity_poly.type
_entity_poly.pdbx_seq_one_letter_code
_entity_poly.pdbx_strand_id
1 'polypeptide(L)'
;MATATASALSSLSSLSLHNRASRIISSKPIVSFSFLKRSSTLTLVKASSSDQIETIFFEDENPEITANAVFDPPSAPEGFVAPPYFDEGTDETEAEIATAYEELYGPAYSGESMLGKDVNVMDSKLKKTGGGIGGSKPKKDKIRDGFEERVVQVRRVTKVVKGGKQLKFRAIVVVGDKQGNVGVGCAKAKEVVAAVQKSAIDARRNIVQVPMTKYLTFPHR
;
A
#
# COMPACT_ATOMS: atom_id res chain seq x y z
N MET A 1 68.26 30.29 -41.93
CA MET A 1 68.77 29.15 -41.13
C MET A 1 67.65 28.64 -40.25
N ALA A 2 67.59 27.34 -40.02
CA ALA A 2 66.56 26.70 -39.22
C ALA A 2 67.18 25.90 -38.08
N THR A 3 66.47 25.81 -36.95
CA THR A 3 66.50 24.66 -36.03
C THR A 3 65.10 24.51 -35.43
N ALA A 4 64.66 23.27 -35.26
CA ALA A 4 63.32 22.90 -34.80
C ALA A 4 63.39 22.13 -33.48
N THR A 5 62.28 22.10 -32.72
CA THR A 5 62.01 21.03 -31.73
C THR A 5 60.52 20.69 -31.68
N ALA A 6 60.22 19.43 -31.35
CA ALA A 6 58.93 18.75 -31.49
C ALA A 6 58.92 17.52 -30.54
N SER A 7 57.82 16.84 -30.21
CA SER A 7 56.38 16.99 -30.50
C SER A 7 55.59 16.11 -29.53
N ALA A 8 54.34 16.46 -29.17
CA ALA A 8 53.46 15.52 -28.46
C ALA A 8 51.97 15.70 -28.79
N LEU A 9 51.41 14.70 -29.47
CA LEU A 9 49.98 14.45 -29.60
C LEU A 9 49.51 13.58 -28.42
N SER A 10 48.28 13.77 -27.94
CA SER A 10 47.52 12.67 -27.32
C SER A 10 46.01 12.87 -27.47
N SER A 11 45.46 12.24 -28.51
CA SER A 11 44.03 11.99 -28.65
C SER A 11 43.64 10.78 -27.82
N LEU A 12 42.67 10.91 -26.92
CA LEU A 12 41.95 9.75 -26.38
C LEU A 12 40.44 10.01 -26.30
N SER A 13 39.71 9.00 -26.78
CA SER A 13 38.26 8.96 -26.88
C SER A 13 37.62 8.55 -25.54
N SER A 14 36.36 8.97 -25.33
CA SER A 14 35.47 8.30 -24.38
C SER A 14 34.09 8.09 -25.01
N LEU A 15 33.65 6.84 -24.99
CA LEU A 15 32.43 6.36 -25.66
C LEU A 15 31.20 6.59 -24.78
N SER A 16 30.15 7.22 -25.31
CA SER A 16 28.85 7.29 -24.63
C SER A 16 28.05 6.00 -24.84
N LEU A 17 27.87 5.20 -23.78
CA LEU A 17 26.99 4.03 -23.79
C LEU A 17 25.71 4.32 -22.99
N HIS A 18 24.65 4.66 -23.72
CA HIS A 18 23.31 4.81 -23.18
C HIS A 18 22.72 3.44 -22.82
N ASN A 19 22.67 3.08 -21.54
CA ASN A 19 22.08 1.82 -21.10
C ASN A 19 20.62 2.00 -20.65
N ARG A 20 19.68 1.75 -21.56
CA ARG A 20 18.23 1.86 -21.36
C ARG A 20 17.69 0.53 -20.80
N ALA A 21 17.55 0.41 -19.48
CA ALA A 21 17.02 -0.79 -18.84
C ALA A 21 15.52 -0.64 -18.46
N SER A 22 14.70 -1.59 -18.93
CA SER A 22 13.25 -1.63 -18.75
C SER A 22 12.83 -2.01 -17.32
N ARG A 23 11.80 -1.32 -16.80
CA ARG A 23 11.13 -1.72 -15.55
C ARG A 23 10.01 -2.72 -15.86
N ILE A 24 10.27 -4.01 -15.70
CA ILE A 24 9.24 -5.04 -15.72
C ILE A 24 8.67 -5.16 -14.30
N ILE A 25 7.40 -4.81 -14.13
CA ILE A 25 6.65 -4.99 -12.89
C ILE A 25 6.19 -6.44 -12.83
N SER A 26 6.74 -7.23 -11.90
CA SER A 26 6.29 -8.60 -11.64
C SER A 26 5.61 -8.68 -10.28
N SER A 27 4.29 -8.60 -10.28
CA SER A 27 3.44 -8.97 -9.15
C SER A 27 3.48 -10.49 -8.95
N LYS A 28 3.76 -10.94 -7.72
CA LYS A 28 3.55 -12.34 -7.31
C LYS A 28 2.69 -12.39 -6.04
N PRO A 29 1.66 -13.25 -5.98
CA PRO A 29 0.74 -13.30 -4.85
C PRO A 29 1.36 -13.99 -3.63
N ILE A 30 0.81 -13.67 -2.46
CA ILE A 30 1.10 -14.33 -1.20
C ILE A 30 0.31 -15.64 -1.14
N VAL A 31 1.00 -16.77 -1.06
CA VAL A 31 0.37 -18.10 -0.90
C VAL A 31 0.57 -18.57 0.54
N SER A 32 -0.51 -18.55 1.31
CA SER A 32 -0.55 -19.08 2.69
C SER A 32 -0.72 -20.60 2.66
N PHE A 33 0.34 -21.33 3.02
CA PHE A 33 0.29 -22.79 3.15
C PHE A 33 -0.26 -23.22 4.52
N SER A 34 -1.57 -23.45 4.61
CA SER A 34 -2.20 -24.17 5.73
C SER A 34 -2.14 -25.67 5.49
N PHE A 35 -1.32 -26.39 6.28
CA PHE A 35 -1.31 -27.85 6.30
C PHE A 35 -2.61 -28.40 6.89
N LEU A 36 -3.49 -28.94 6.06
CA LEU A 36 -4.62 -29.76 6.51
C LEU A 36 -4.32 -31.25 6.28
N LYS A 37 -4.52 -32.06 7.33
CA LYS A 37 -4.25 -33.50 7.27
C LYS A 37 -5.28 -34.21 6.39
N ARG A 38 -4.77 -35.03 5.48
CA ARG A 38 -5.54 -35.90 4.59
C ARG A 38 -6.10 -37.08 5.39
N SER A 39 -7.42 -37.24 5.41
CA SER A 39 -8.09 -38.50 5.75
C SER A 39 -8.74 -39.06 4.49
N SER A 40 -8.72 -40.38 4.34
CA SER A 40 -9.08 -41.09 3.12
C SER A 40 -10.38 -41.87 3.27
N THR A 41 -11.29 -41.72 2.32
CA THR A 41 -12.27 -42.76 1.95
C THR A 41 -12.48 -42.74 0.44
N LEU A 42 -12.58 -43.93 -0.16
CA LEU A 42 -12.79 -44.15 -1.59
C LEU A 42 -14.27 -44.41 -1.85
N THR A 43 -14.83 -43.83 -2.93
CA THR A 43 -16.04 -44.36 -3.58
C THR A 43 -15.89 -44.25 -5.10
N LEU A 44 -16.11 -45.38 -5.77
CA LEU A 44 -16.03 -45.57 -7.21
C LEU A 44 -17.45 -45.57 -7.79
N VAL A 45 -17.71 -44.76 -8.83
CA VAL A 45 -18.98 -44.80 -9.58
C VAL A 45 -18.72 -44.77 -11.09
N LYS A 46 -19.60 -45.46 -11.82
CA LYS A 46 -19.57 -45.86 -13.23
C LYS A 46 -19.83 -44.70 -14.19
N ALA A 47 -19.42 -44.85 -15.46
CA ALA A 47 -19.74 -43.94 -16.56
C ALA A 47 -20.84 -44.49 -17.49
N SER A 48 -21.66 -43.58 -18.03
CA SER A 48 -22.57 -43.70 -19.19
C SER A 48 -23.04 -42.27 -19.51
N SER A 49 -22.66 -41.63 -20.62
CA SER A 49 -23.14 -41.82 -22.01
C SER A 49 -24.60 -41.38 -22.25
N SER A 50 -24.72 -40.37 -23.12
CA SER A 50 -25.79 -40.15 -24.13
C SER A 50 -27.24 -39.88 -23.69
N ASP A 51 -27.69 -38.69 -24.11
CA ASP A 51 -28.98 -38.38 -24.77
C ASP A 51 -30.19 -37.85 -23.97
N GLN A 52 -30.90 -36.94 -24.67
CA GLN A 52 -32.27 -36.42 -24.44
C GLN A 52 -32.52 -35.40 -23.31
N ILE A 53 -32.49 -34.11 -23.68
CA ILE A 53 -33.51 -33.13 -23.27
C ILE A 53 -33.91 -32.33 -24.51
N GLU A 54 -35.20 -32.26 -24.82
CA GLU A 54 -35.76 -31.67 -26.03
C GLU A 54 -35.93 -30.15 -25.90
N THR A 55 -35.67 -29.42 -26.98
CA THR A 55 -36.02 -27.99 -27.12
C THR A 55 -37.32 -27.86 -27.90
N ILE A 56 -38.44 -27.71 -27.18
CA ILE A 56 -39.74 -27.37 -27.75
C ILE A 56 -40.15 -25.99 -27.20
N PHE A 57 -39.62 -24.94 -27.83
CA PHE A 57 -40.12 -23.57 -27.68
C PHE A 57 -39.65 -22.70 -28.85
N PHE A 58 -40.31 -22.83 -30.00
CA PHE A 58 -40.64 -21.77 -30.94
C PHE A 58 -41.43 -22.43 -32.08
N GLU A 59 -42.70 -22.08 -32.19
CA GLU A 59 -43.63 -22.60 -33.18
C GLU A 59 -43.94 -21.45 -34.16
N ASP A 60 -43.79 -21.70 -35.47
CA ASP A 60 -43.78 -20.67 -36.50
C ASP A 60 -45.17 -20.02 -36.71
N GLU A 61 -45.27 -18.70 -36.52
CA GLU A 61 -46.40 -17.92 -37.05
C GLU A 61 -46.11 -17.40 -38.46
N ASN A 62 -47.05 -17.61 -39.38
CA ASN A 62 -46.96 -17.28 -40.80
C ASN A 62 -46.80 -15.76 -41.07
N PRO A 63 -45.75 -15.31 -41.80
CA PRO A 63 -45.48 -13.88 -42.00
C PRO A 63 -46.05 -13.31 -43.31
N GLU A 64 -47.35 -13.44 -43.61
CA GLU A 64 -47.95 -12.90 -44.87
C GLU A 64 -49.24 -12.04 -44.75
N ILE A 65 -49.71 -11.63 -43.56
CA ILE A 65 -51.01 -10.90 -43.45
C ILE A 65 -50.91 -9.45 -42.92
N THR A 66 -49.80 -9.03 -42.30
CA THR A 66 -49.68 -7.71 -41.64
C THR A 66 -49.12 -6.57 -42.50
N ALA A 67 -49.32 -6.59 -43.81
CA ALA A 67 -48.84 -5.55 -44.74
C ALA A 67 -49.83 -4.40 -45.04
N ASN A 68 -51.12 -4.54 -44.69
CA ASN A 68 -52.19 -3.58 -45.05
C ASN A 68 -53.13 -3.21 -43.89
N ALA A 69 -52.70 -3.34 -42.64
CA ALA A 69 -53.43 -2.80 -41.49
C ALA A 69 -53.01 -1.34 -41.27
N VAL A 70 -53.78 -0.38 -41.82
CA VAL A 70 -53.64 1.04 -41.46
C VAL A 70 -54.07 1.20 -40.01
N PHE A 71 -53.13 1.57 -39.15
CA PHE A 71 -53.37 1.75 -37.72
C PHE A 71 -53.95 3.14 -37.46
N ASP A 72 -55.28 3.22 -37.40
CA ASP A 72 -56.01 4.42 -36.99
C ASP A 72 -56.21 4.42 -35.46
N PRO A 73 -55.45 5.22 -34.68
CA PRO A 73 -55.66 5.28 -33.23
C PRO A 73 -56.99 5.96 -32.90
N PRO A 74 -57.70 5.53 -31.83
CA PRO A 74 -58.97 6.13 -31.45
C PRO A 74 -58.80 7.60 -31.06
N SER A 75 -59.71 8.45 -31.53
CA SER A 75 -59.76 9.87 -31.17
C SER A 75 -59.93 10.06 -29.66
N ALA A 76 -59.20 11.01 -29.08
CA ALA A 76 -59.30 11.33 -27.65
C ALA A 76 -60.74 11.64 -27.22
N PRO A 77 -61.17 11.22 -26.01
CA PRO A 77 -62.55 11.42 -25.55
C PRO A 77 -62.87 12.91 -25.38
N GLU A 78 -64.11 13.30 -25.73
CA GLU A 78 -64.59 14.67 -25.58
C GLU A 78 -64.49 15.11 -24.11
N GLY A 79 -63.77 16.21 -23.86
CA GLY A 79 -63.47 16.71 -22.52
C GLY A 79 -62.06 16.43 -22.00
N PHE A 80 -61.17 15.81 -22.79
CA PHE A 80 -59.76 15.68 -22.42
C PHE A 80 -59.05 17.06 -22.41
N VAL A 81 -58.94 17.65 -21.21
CA VAL A 81 -58.05 18.79 -20.96
C VAL A 81 -56.65 18.23 -20.75
N ALA A 82 -55.73 18.54 -21.67
CA ALA A 82 -54.32 18.20 -21.50
C ALA A 82 -53.79 18.84 -20.20
N PRO A 83 -52.98 18.13 -19.40
CA PRO A 83 -52.37 18.73 -18.21
C PRO A 83 -51.56 19.97 -18.63
N PRO A 84 -51.51 21.02 -17.78
CA PRO A 84 -50.73 22.22 -18.08
C PRO A 84 -49.27 21.84 -18.35
N TYR A 85 -48.67 22.50 -19.33
CA TYR A 85 -47.30 22.23 -19.74
C TYR A 85 -46.37 22.58 -18.57
N PHE A 86 -45.40 21.69 -18.29
CA PHE A 86 -44.53 21.77 -17.11
C PHE A 86 -43.78 23.11 -17.00
N ASP A 87 -43.52 23.76 -18.14
CA ASP A 87 -42.74 25.00 -18.26
C ASP A 87 -43.56 26.30 -18.13
N GLU A 88 -44.85 26.25 -17.74
CA GLU A 88 -45.63 27.46 -17.35
C GLU A 88 -45.68 27.70 -15.82
N GLY A 89 -44.96 26.90 -15.02
CA GLY A 89 -44.66 27.27 -13.65
C GLY A 89 -43.63 28.41 -13.61
N THR A 90 -43.86 29.44 -12.79
CA THR A 90 -42.81 30.41 -12.48
C THR A 90 -41.61 29.68 -11.89
N ASP A 91 -40.41 29.88 -12.46
CA ASP A 91 -39.16 29.30 -11.97
C ASP A 91 -39.01 29.58 -10.47
N GLU A 92 -39.38 28.63 -9.60
CA GLU A 92 -39.19 28.81 -8.16
C GLU A 92 -37.69 28.91 -7.91
N THR A 93 -37.28 29.96 -7.21
CA THR A 93 -35.84 30.23 -7.09
C THR A 93 -35.19 29.06 -6.34
N GLU A 94 -33.95 28.71 -6.71
CA GLU A 94 -33.27 27.55 -6.11
C GLU A 94 -33.22 27.62 -4.56
N ALA A 95 -33.29 28.84 -4.00
CA ALA A 95 -33.41 29.11 -2.58
C ALA A 95 -34.79 28.77 -1.99
N GLU A 96 -35.89 29.06 -2.69
CA GLU A 96 -37.25 28.67 -2.26
C GLU A 96 -37.41 27.15 -2.33
N ILE A 97 -36.94 26.51 -3.41
CA ILE A 97 -36.93 25.05 -3.53
C ILE A 97 -36.11 24.41 -2.40
N ALA A 98 -34.92 24.95 -2.10
CA ALA A 98 -34.09 24.46 -0.99
C ALA A 98 -34.77 24.65 0.38
N THR A 99 -35.42 25.80 0.61
CA THR A 99 -36.13 26.09 1.86
C THR A 99 -37.33 25.16 2.06
N ALA A 100 -38.14 24.95 1.01
CA ALA A 100 -39.26 24.02 1.05
C ALA A 100 -38.81 22.57 1.28
N TYR A 101 -37.68 22.16 0.70
CA TYR A 101 -37.12 20.82 0.93
C TYR A 101 -36.55 20.64 2.34
N GLU A 102 -35.94 21.69 2.91
CA GLU A 102 -35.50 21.73 4.31
C GLU A 102 -36.69 21.71 5.29
N GLU A 103 -37.78 22.40 4.98
CA GLU A 103 -39.02 22.36 5.77
C GLU A 103 -39.70 20.97 5.72
N LEU A 104 -39.68 20.30 4.56
CA LEU A 104 -40.33 19.00 4.37
C LEU A 104 -39.53 17.80 4.94
N TYR A 105 -38.20 17.82 4.82
CA TYR A 105 -37.33 16.69 5.19
C TYR A 105 -36.34 16.98 6.34
N GLY A 106 -36.21 18.24 6.76
CA GLY A 106 -35.38 18.67 7.88
C GLY A 106 -33.91 18.92 7.53
N PRO A 107 -33.17 19.60 8.44
CA PRO A 107 -31.80 20.06 8.20
C PRO A 107 -30.75 18.95 8.03
N ALA A 108 -31.13 17.67 8.20
CA ALA A 108 -30.26 16.53 7.92
C ALA A 108 -29.91 16.37 6.43
N TYR A 109 -30.66 17.01 5.52
CA TYR A 109 -30.40 16.99 4.07
C TYR A 109 -29.53 18.15 3.58
N SER A 110 -29.17 19.11 4.45
CA SER A 110 -28.33 20.29 4.15
C SER A 110 -26.86 19.98 3.80
N GLY A 111 -26.46 18.70 3.83
CA GLY A 111 -25.08 18.28 3.66
C GLY A 111 -24.20 18.41 4.91
N GLU A 112 -24.65 19.07 5.98
CA GLU A 112 -23.92 19.12 7.26
C GLU A 112 -24.14 17.87 8.11
N SER A 113 -23.15 16.98 8.12
CA SER A 113 -23.20 15.73 8.89
C SER A 113 -23.13 15.97 10.40
N MET A 114 -24.21 15.63 11.13
CA MET A 114 -24.30 15.61 12.60
C MET A 114 -23.24 14.71 13.29
N LEU A 115 -22.65 13.76 12.56
CA LEU A 115 -21.50 12.97 13.02
C LEU A 115 -20.21 13.77 12.77
N GLY A 116 -19.72 14.40 13.84
CA GLY A 116 -18.72 15.46 13.75
C GLY A 116 -17.37 15.06 13.14
N LYS A 117 -17.12 15.53 11.91
CA LYS A 117 -15.77 15.69 11.30
C LYS A 117 -14.92 14.40 11.27
N ASP A 118 -15.53 13.25 11.04
CA ASP A 118 -14.85 11.93 11.07
C ASP A 118 -13.69 11.81 10.06
N VAL A 119 -13.74 12.51 8.93
CA VAL A 119 -12.63 12.60 7.94
C VAL A 119 -11.35 13.11 8.62
N ASN A 120 -11.45 14.18 9.41
CA ASN A 120 -10.32 14.78 10.12
C ASN A 120 -9.82 13.88 11.27
N VAL A 121 -10.69 13.05 11.86
CA VAL A 121 -10.30 12.09 12.91
C VAL A 121 -9.46 10.97 12.32
N MET A 122 -9.85 10.42 11.16
CA MET A 122 -9.06 9.37 10.49
C MET A 122 -7.76 9.92 9.90
N ASP A 123 -7.79 11.08 9.25
CA ASP A 123 -6.59 11.72 8.71
C ASP A 123 -5.61 12.14 9.81
N SER A 124 -6.09 12.70 10.92
CA SER A 124 -5.24 13.00 12.06
C SER A 124 -4.67 11.73 12.69
N LYS A 125 -5.39 10.60 12.70
CA LYS A 125 -4.89 9.30 13.17
C LYS A 125 -3.84 8.71 12.21
N LEU A 126 -4.01 8.82 10.90
CA LEU A 126 -3.02 8.41 9.88
C LEU A 126 -1.77 9.31 9.92
N LYS A 127 -1.94 10.61 10.15
CA LYS A 127 -0.87 11.61 10.30
C LYS A 127 -0.11 11.49 11.63
N LYS A 128 -0.80 11.08 12.71
CA LYS A 128 -0.25 10.87 14.07
C LYS A 128 0.41 9.49 14.25
N THR A 129 -0.18 8.43 13.72
CA THR A 129 0.51 7.12 13.56
C THR A 129 1.62 7.19 12.51
N GLY A 130 1.56 8.21 11.64
CA GLY A 130 2.72 8.71 10.92
C GLY A 130 3.18 7.80 9.79
N GLY A 131 2.26 7.40 8.90
CA GLY A 131 2.55 6.91 7.56
C GLY A 131 3.75 5.94 7.47
N GLY A 132 3.70 4.85 8.23
CA GLY A 132 4.79 3.88 8.29
C GLY A 132 5.23 3.43 6.90
N ILE A 133 6.53 3.55 6.60
CA ILE A 133 7.20 3.12 5.35
C ILE A 133 7.01 4.09 4.16
N GLY A 134 6.20 5.15 4.27
CA GLY A 134 6.13 6.26 3.30
C GLY A 134 7.21 7.33 3.54
N GLY A 135 8.02 7.66 2.53
CA GLY A 135 9.17 8.55 2.68
C GLY A 135 8.82 10.01 2.89
N SER A 136 9.47 10.69 3.85
CA SER A 136 9.80 12.13 3.87
C SER A 136 10.47 12.60 5.16
N LYS A 137 10.26 11.93 6.31
CA LYS A 137 10.91 12.31 7.57
C LYS A 137 12.35 11.76 7.66
N PRO A 138 13.39 12.61 7.76
CA PRO A 138 14.75 12.14 7.98
C PRO A 138 14.89 11.58 9.41
N LYS A 139 15.35 10.33 9.52
CA LYS A 139 15.60 9.65 10.82
C LYS A 139 16.80 10.25 11.56
N LYS A 140 16.64 11.45 12.12
CA LYS A 140 17.63 12.15 12.96
C LYS A 140 17.30 12.06 14.47
N ASP A 141 16.41 11.14 14.85
CA ASP A 141 15.91 11.05 16.23
C ASP A 141 17.00 10.64 17.24
N LYS A 142 18.03 9.90 16.79
CA LYS A 142 19.09 9.30 17.63
C LYS A 142 19.80 10.26 18.59
N ILE A 143 19.87 11.55 18.26
CA ILE A 143 20.57 12.58 19.05
C ILE A 143 19.77 12.95 20.31
N ARG A 144 18.45 12.70 20.33
CA ARG A 144 17.55 13.15 21.40
C ARG A 144 17.52 12.23 22.61
N ASP A 145 17.96 10.98 22.47
CA ASP A 145 17.79 9.94 23.50
C ASP A 145 18.88 9.95 24.58
N GLY A 146 19.87 10.85 24.52
CA GLY A 146 20.94 11.01 25.53
C GLY A 146 22.01 9.91 25.54
N PHE A 147 21.78 8.76 24.90
CA PHE A 147 22.72 7.63 24.90
C PHE A 147 23.85 7.76 23.87
N GLU A 148 25.07 7.40 24.27
CA GLU A 148 26.23 7.25 23.40
C GLU A 148 26.29 5.80 22.83
N GLU A 149 26.53 5.66 21.53
CA GLU A 149 26.62 4.36 20.83
C GLU A 149 28.08 4.03 20.50
N ARG A 150 28.58 2.86 20.90
CA ARG A 150 29.94 2.38 20.60
C ARG A 150 29.92 1.01 19.95
N VAL A 151 30.56 0.91 18.78
CA VAL A 151 30.71 -0.35 18.04
C VAL A 151 31.86 -1.14 18.63
N VAL A 152 31.57 -2.29 19.24
CA VAL A 152 32.59 -3.17 19.83
C VAL A 152 33.23 -4.05 18.77
N GLN A 153 32.41 -4.62 17.88
CA GLN A 153 32.90 -5.54 16.86
C GLN A 153 32.00 -5.58 15.63
N VAL A 154 32.63 -5.62 14.45
CA VAL A 154 31.97 -5.97 13.19
C VAL A 154 32.62 -7.25 12.65
N ARG A 155 31.81 -8.26 12.31
CA ARG A 155 32.27 -9.49 11.64
C ARG A 155 31.47 -9.72 10.36
N ARG A 156 32.14 -10.14 9.29
CA ARG A 156 31.46 -10.75 8.13
C ARG A 156 30.97 -12.15 8.50
N VAL A 157 29.70 -12.42 8.26
CA VAL A 157 29.04 -13.72 8.47
C VAL A 157 28.31 -14.12 7.19
N THR A 158 28.36 -15.40 6.83
CA THR A 158 27.98 -15.84 5.48
C THR A 158 27.03 -17.04 5.54
N LYS A 159 25.95 -16.98 4.77
CA LYS A 159 25.10 -18.15 4.46
C LYS A 159 25.54 -18.73 3.12
N VAL A 160 25.75 -20.03 3.04
CA VAL A 160 25.93 -20.73 1.75
C VAL A 160 24.55 -21.11 1.19
N VAL A 161 24.38 -20.96 -0.12
CA VAL A 161 23.20 -21.39 -0.90
C VAL A 161 23.68 -22.04 -2.20
N LYS A 162 22.79 -22.69 -2.97
CA LYS A 162 23.15 -23.36 -4.23
C LYS A 162 23.88 -22.47 -5.25
N GLY A 163 23.66 -21.15 -5.21
CA GLY A 163 24.32 -20.16 -6.06
C GLY A 163 25.55 -19.47 -5.42
N GLY A 164 26.09 -19.99 -4.32
CA GLY A 164 27.32 -19.48 -3.69
C GLY A 164 27.15 -18.88 -2.29
N LYS A 165 28.07 -17.97 -1.92
CA LYS A 165 28.25 -17.44 -0.56
C LYS A 165 27.58 -16.07 -0.40
N GLN A 166 26.45 -16.03 0.31
CA GLN A 166 25.70 -14.81 0.65
C GLN A 166 26.23 -14.20 1.96
N LEU A 167 27.10 -13.19 1.84
CA LEU A 167 27.69 -12.48 2.99
C LEU A 167 26.78 -11.38 3.57
N LYS A 168 26.90 -11.16 4.87
CA LYS A 168 26.26 -10.10 5.66
C LYS A 168 27.23 -9.62 6.75
N PHE A 169 27.06 -8.42 7.26
CA PHE A 169 27.81 -7.92 8.41
C PHE A 169 26.97 -8.11 9.68
N ARG A 170 27.56 -8.75 10.69
CA ARG A 170 27.08 -8.77 12.07
C ARG A 170 27.80 -7.67 12.84
N ALA A 171 27.07 -6.76 13.44
CA ALA A 171 27.60 -5.75 14.35
C ALA A 171 27.19 -6.09 15.79
N ILE A 172 28.10 -5.83 16.73
CA ILE A 172 27.85 -5.81 18.17
C ILE A 172 28.07 -4.37 18.61
N VAL A 173 27.05 -3.76 19.20
CA VAL A 173 27.04 -2.36 19.64
C VAL A 173 26.66 -2.33 21.11
N VAL A 174 27.39 -1.53 21.88
CA VAL A 174 27.06 -1.16 23.25
C VAL A 174 26.51 0.26 23.23
N VAL A 175 25.47 0.51 24.01
CA VAL A 175 24.82 1.81 24.16
C VAL A 175 24.79 2.15 25.64
N GLY A 176 25.06 3.40 26.01
CA GLY A 176 24.98 3.83 27.41
C GLY A 176 25.18 5.32 27.62
N ASP A 177 24.80 5.80 28.78
CA ASP A 177 24.83 7.22 29.18
C ASP A 177 26.01 7.59 30.10
N LYS A 178 26.82 6.60 30.48
CA LYS A 178 27.90 6.69 31.50
C LYS A 178 27.41 7.02 32.92
N GLN A 179 26.10 6.93 33.17
CA GLN A 179 25.45 7.12 34.47
C GLN A 179 24.98 5.79 35.10
N GLY A 180 25.45 4.67 34.55
CA GLY A 180 25.12 3.32 35.00
C GLY A 180 24.10 2.59 34.13
N ASN A 181 23.47 3.25 33.15
CA ASN A 181 22.59 2.57 32.19
C ASN A 181 23.39 2.10 30.98
N VAL A 182 23.38 0.78 30.74
CA VAL A 182 24.08 0.15 29.60
C VAL A 182 23.18 -0.88 28.92
N GLY A 183 23.25 -0.94 27.60
CA GLY A 183 22.55 -1.93 26.79
C GLY A 183 23.46 -2.54 25.74
N VAL A 184 23.26 -3.83 25.44
CA VAL A 184 23.99 -4.55 24.39
C VAL A 184 23.03 -4.99 23.31
N GLY A 185 23.44 -4.83 22.05
CA GLY A 185 22.60 -5.17 20.90
C GLY A 185 23.39 -5.83 19.79
N CYS A 186 22.75 -6.77 19.11
CA CYS A 186 23.38 -7.52 18.02
C CYS A 186 22.44 -7.65 16.82
N ALA A 187 22.90 -7.19 15.65
CA ALA A 187 22.11 -7.28 14.43
C ALA A 187 22.96 -7.64 13.21
N LYS A 188 22.28 -8.10 12.17
CA LYS A 188 22.86 -8.45 10.87
C LYS A 188 22.18 -7.71 9.71
N ALA A 189 22.97 -7.15 8.79
CA ALA A 189 22.48 -6.53 7.57
C ALA A 189 23.43 -6.78 6.39
N LYS A 190 23.01 -6.39 5.17
CA LYS A 190 23.86 -6.49 3.97
C LYS A 190 25.01 -5.46 4.02
N GLU A 191 24.77 -4.32 4.64
CA GLU A 191 25.70 -3.20 4.80
C GLU A 191 26.12 -3.02 6.27
N VAL A 192 27.32 -2.49 6.51
CA VAL A 192 27.84 -2.25 7.86
C VAL A 192 27.02 -1.20 8.61
N VAL A 193 26.74 -0.05 7.98
CA VAL A 193 25.98 1.05 8.61
C VAL A 193 24.59 0.56 9.02
N ALA A 194 23.87 -0.11 8.13
CA ALA A 194 22.56 -0.69 8.43
C ALA A 194 22.61 -1.76 9.55
N ALA A 195 23.71 -2.51 9.71
CA ALA A 195 23.89 -3.45 10.80
C ALA A 195 24.12 -2.74 12.14
N VAL A 196 24.98 -1.71 12.17
CA VAL A 196 25.24 -0.88 13.37
C VAL A 196 23.96 -0.19 13.83
N GLN A 197 23.20 0.43 12.91
CA GLN A 197 21.94 1.09 13.25
C GLN A 197 20.88 0.15 13.83
N LYS A 198 20.77 -1.08 13.30
CA LYS A 198 19.87 -2.08 13.87
C LYS A 198 20.33 -2.58 15.23
N SER A 199 21.65 -2.75 15.41
CA SER A 199 22.24 -3.15 16.70
C SER A 199 22.04 -2.09 17.76
N ALA A 200 22.11 -0.80 17.41
CA ALA A 200 21.81 0.30 18.32
C ALA A 200 20.34 0.30 18.76
N ILE A 201 19.39 0.11 17.83
CA ILE A 201 17.96 0.00 18.16
C ILE A 201 17.66 -1.21 19.06
N ASP A 202 18.35 -2.33 18.82
CA ASP A 202 18.29 -3.54 19.64
C ASP A 202 18.86 -3.29 21.06
N ALA A 203 20.04 -2.68 21.16
CA ALA A 203 20.68 -2.32 22.44
C ALA A 203 19.83 -1.36 23.28
N ARG A 204 19.19 -0.36 22.65
CA ARG A 204 18.31 0.62 23.31
C ARG A 204 17.05 -0.02 23.91
N ARG A 205 16.63 -1.19 23.43
CA ARG A 205 15.52 -1.96 24.01
C ARG A 205 15.97 -2.85 25.17
N ASN A 206 17.25 -3.22 25.17
CA ASN A 206 17.86 -4.15 26.13
C ASN A 206 18.80 -3.39 27.08
N ILE A 207 18.34 -2.27 27.65
CA ILE A 207 19.09 -1.49 28.64
C ILE A 207 18.90 -2.10 30.03
N VAL A 208 19.98 -2.19 30.79
CA VAL A 208 20.05 -2.62 32.19
C VAL A 208 20.75 -1.53 32.99
N GLN A 209 20.22 -1.23 34.18
CA GLN A 209 20.86 -0.35 35.14
C GLN A 209 21.85 -1.14 36.00
N VAL A 210 23.12 -0.72 36.00
CA VAL A 210 24.18 -1.32 36.82
C VAL A 210 24.13 -0.71 38.23
N PRO A 211 24.08 -1.50 39.32
CA PRO A 211 24.20 -0.96 40.66
C PRO A 211 25.63 -0.45 40.89
N MET A 212 25.76 0.85 41.14
CA MET A 212 27.04 1.52 41.38
C MET A 212 27.04 2.20 42.76
N THR A 213 28.18 2.12 43.44
CA THR A 213 28.44 2.80 44.70
C THR A 213 28.69 4.30 44.47
N LYS A 214 28.58 5.15 45.50
CA LYS A 214 28.91 6.60 45.47
C LYS A 214 30.25 6.93 44.81
N TYR A 215 31.23 6.03 44.90
CA TYR A 215 32.58 6.16 44.31
C TYR A 215 32.70 5.54 42.90
N LEU A 216 31.59 5.38 42.17
CA LEU A 216 31.53 4.84 40.80
C LEU A 216 32.14 3.42 40.65
N THR A 217 32.01 2.59 41.68
CA THR A 217 32.53 1.21 41.73
C THR A 217 31.45 0.18 42.08
N PHE A 218 31.73 -1.10 41.83
CA PHE A 218 30.81 -2.20 42.13
C PHE A 218 30.60 -2.42 43.64
N PRO A 219 29.43 -2.89 44.11
CA PRO A 219 29.18 -3.10 45.54
C PRO A 219 29.93 -4.27 46.17
N HIS A 220 30.11 -5.36 45.42
CA HIS A 220 30.83 -6.58 45.83
C HIS A 220 31.37 -7.31 44.59
N ARG A 221 32.12 -8.41 44.81
CA ARG A 221 32.65 -9.30 43.76
C ARG A 221 31.68 -10.44 43.47
#